data_AF-A0A4S3K848-F1
#
_entry.id   AF-A0A4S3K848-F1
#
_cell.length_a   1.000
_cell.length_b   1.000
_cell.length_c   1.000
_cell.angle_alpha   90.00
_cell.angle_beta   90.00
_cell.angle_gamma   90.00
#
_symmetry.space_group_name_H-M   'P 1'
#
loop_
_entity.id
_entity.type
_entity.pdbx_description
1 polymer ?
#
loop_
_entity_poly.entity_id
_entity_poly.type
_entity_poly.pdbx_seq_one_letter_code
_entity_poly.pdbx_strand_id
1 'polypeptide(L)'
;MNSASDRYLQQLSALLKDFTQDWDSATDEPITRETRLFADLSFESIDIIQLIVAIQEEVVKRNVPFDSLLMKEGRYVDDLSVGQIADHLAAQAG
;
A
#
# COMPACT_ATOMS: atom_id res chain seq x y z
N MET A 1 -15.43 8.10 -14.23
CA MET A 1 -14.96 6.74 -14.56
C MET A 1 -14.18 6.26 -13.35
N ASN A 2 -14.71 5.30 -12.59
CA ASN A 2 -14.04 4.80 -11.38
C ASN A 2 -13.20 3.59 -11.79
N SER A 3 -11.89 3.78 -11.93
CA SER A 3 -10.99 2.70 -12.35
C SER A 3 -10.84 1.67 -11.22
N ALA A 4 -10.44 0.43 -11.53
CA ALA A 4 -10.15 -0.57 -10.50
C ALA A 4 -9.08 -0.07 -9.50
N SER A 5 -8.11 0.71 -10.01
CA SER A 5 -7.08 1.34 -9.20
C SER A 5 -7.65 2.36 -8.21
N ASP A 6 -8.59 3.21 -8.61
CA ASP A 6 -9.19 4.18 -7.68
C ASP A 6 -9.95 3.49 -6.53
N ARG A 7 -10.56 2.33 -6.80
CA ARG A 7 -11.18 1.51 -5.74
C ARG A 7 -10.14 0.98 -4.76
N TYR A 8 -9.04 0.43 -5.26
CA TYR A 8 -7.96 -0.06 -4.41
C TYR A 8 -7.31 1.07 -3.62
N LEU A 9 -7.13 2.25 -4.22
CA LEU A 9 -6.62 3.43 -3.53
C LEU A 9 -7.47 3.78 -2.31
N GLN A 10 -8.81 3.79 -2.45
CA GLN A 10 -9.71 4.06 -1.33
C GLN A 10 -9.61 3.00 -0.23
N GLN A 11 -9.56 1.72 -0.60
CA GLN A 11 -9.42 0.62 0.37
C GLN A 11 -8.07 0.67 1.10
N LEU A 12 -6.99 0.93 0.36
CA LEU A 12 -5.65 1.05 0.92
C LEU A 12 -5.52 2.28 1.83
N SER A 13 -6.16 3.40 1.48
CA SER A 13 -6.15 4.60 2.32
C SER A 13 -6.85 4.35 3.66
N ALA A 14 -7.98 3.64 3.64
CA ALA A 14 -8.68 3.24 4.86
C ALA A 14 -7.85 2.25 5.70
N LEU A 15 -7.28 1.23 5.06
CA LEU A 15 -6.44 0.24 5.71
C LEU A 15 -5.21 0.89 6.35
N LEU A 16 -4.48 1.73 5.63
CA LEU A 16 -3.29 2.40 6.15
C LEU A 16 -3.63 3.32 7.31
N LYS A 17 -4.75 4.03 7.25
CA LYS A 17 -5.21 4.89 8.35
C LYS A 17 -5.47 4.08 9.62
N ASP A 18 -6.10 2.91 9.49
CA ASP A 18 -6.32 1.98 10.60
C ASP A 18 -4.99 1.39 11.10
N PHE A 19 -4.10 1.01 10.17
CA PHE A 19 -2.81 0.41 10.47
C PHE A 19 -1.85 1.35 11.23
N THR A 20 -1.89 2.65 10.91
CA THR A 20 -1.03 3.66 11.54
C THR A 20 -1.70 4.39 12.71
N GLN A 21 -2.96 4.11 13.05
CA GLN A 21 -3.72 4.93 14.01
C GLN A 21 -3.08 4.99 15.41
N ASP A 22 -2.42 3.91 15.82
CA ASP A 22 -1.80 3.77 17.14
C ASP A 22 -0.32 4.19 17.15
N TRP A 23 0.21 4.67 16.02
CA TRP A 23 1.60 5.08 15.93
C TRP A 23 1.78 6.50 16.46
N ASP A 24 2.88 6.76 17.16
CA ASP A 24 3.22 8.12 17.62
C ASP A 24 3.39 9.11 16.44
N SER A 25 3.67 8.59 15.24
CA SER A 25 3.81 9.36 13.99
C SER A 25 2.50 9.49 13.21
N ALA A 26 1.37 9.01 13.76
CA ALA A 26 0.07 9.12 13.11
C ALA A 26 -0.25 10.60 12.85
N THR A 27 -0.51 10.91 11.59
CA THR A 27 -0.91 12.24 11.15
C THR A 27 -2.39 12.20 10.73
N ASP A 28 -3.11 13.28 11.03
CA ASP A 28 -4.50 13.47 10.58
C ASP A 28 -4.61 13.83 9.09
N GLU A 29 -3.48 13.94 8.39
CA GLU A 29 -3.47 14.21 6.96
C GLU A 29 -4.09 13.04 6.18
N PRO A 30 -4.85 13.34 5.11
CA PRO A 30 -5.45 12.31 4.29
C PRO A 30 -4.36 11.50 3.58
N ILE A 31 -4.49 10.18 3.63
CA ILE A 31 -3.68 9.30 2.79
C ILE A 31 -4.11 9.47 1.34
N THR A 32 -3.16 9.81 0.48
CA THR A 32 -3.36 10.10 -0.94
C THR A 32 -2.59 9.12 -1.81
N ARG A 33 -2.71 9.26 -3.14
CA ARG A 33 -2.00 8.43 -4.10
C ARG A 33 -0.48 8.64 -4.04
N GLU A 34 -0.10 9.86 -3.68
CA GLU A 34 1.28 10.34 -3.61
C GLU A 34 1.95 9.98 -2.28
N THR A 35 1.16 9.71 -1.24
CA THR A 35 1.65 9.30 0.09
C THR A 35 2.56 8.08 -0.03
N ARG A 36 3.74 8.19 0.56
CA ARG A 36 4.81 7.20 0.54
C ARG A 36 4.95 6.49 1.87
N LEU A 37 5.09 5.18 1.83
CA LEU A 37 5.15 4.34 3.04
C LEU A 37 6.35 4.72 3.92
N PHE A 38 7.54 4.86 3.34
CA PHE A 38 8.74 5.16 4.11
C PHE A 38 8.85 6.66 4.41
N ALA A 39 8.78 7.52 3.38
CA ALA A 39 9.04 8.95 3.57
C ALA A 39 7.94 9.68 4.35
N ASP A 40 6.67 9.31 4.17
CA ASP A 40 5.55 10.06 4.77
C ASP A 40 4.97 9.34 6.00
N LEU A 41 4.89 8.00 5.95
CA LEU A 41 4.31 7.20 7.04
C LEU A 41 5.36 6.56 7.97
N SER A 42 6.66 6.74 7.69
CA SER A 42 7.76 6.16 8.48
C SER A 42 7.69 4.63 8.64
N PHE A 43 7.16 3.91 7.65
CA PHE A 43 7.12 2.45 7.67
C PHE A 43 8.52 1.86 7.71
N GLU A 44 8.73 0.87 8.57
CA GLU A 44 9.89 0.00 8.50
C GLU A 44 9.65 -1.19 7.57
N SER A 45 10.71 -1.94 7.26
CA SER A 45 10.60 -3.16 6.44
C SER A 45 9.64 -4.19 7.03
N ILE A 46 9.52 -4.27 8.35
CA ILE A 46 8.59 -5.18 9.04
C ILE A 46 7.14 -4.74 8.79
N ASP A 47 6.87 -3.44 8.85
CA ASP A 47 5.53 -2.88 8.63
C ASP A 47 5.05 -3.12 7.20
N ILE A 48 5.96 -3.04 6.21
CA ILE A 48 5.65 -3.35 4.82
C ILE A 48 5.18 -4.81 4.66
N ILE A 49 5.84 -5.76 5.33
CA ILE A 49 5.43 -7.18 5.29
C ILE A 49 4.06 -7.35 5.93
N GLN A 50 3.81 -6.71 7.07
CA GLN A 50 2.52 -6.79 7.77
C GLN A 50 1.38 -6.11 6.98
N LEU A 51 1.66 -4.98 6.33
CA LEU A 51 0.74 -4.34 5.41
C LEU A 51 0.40 -5.25 4.23
N ILE A 52 1.39 -5.94 3.66
CA ILE A 52 1.15 -6.91 2.58
C ILE A 52 0.17 -7.99 3.03
N VAL A 53 0.37 -8.56 4.23
CA VAL A 53 -0.55 -9.55 4.80
C VAL A 53 -1.95 -8.96 4.96
N ALA A 54 -2.07 -7.76 5.54
CA ALA A 54 -3.35 -7.09 5.73
C ALA A 54 -4.08 -6.81 4.40
N ILE A 55 -3.35 -6.39 3.36
CA ILE A 55 -3.91 -6.20 2.01
C ILE A 55 -4.46 -7.53 1.48
N GLN A 56 -3.73 -8.64 1.65
CA GLN A 56 -4.17 -9.95 1.20
C GLN A 56 -5.44 -10.42 1.90
N GLU A 57 -5.57 -10.17 3.20
CA GLU A 57 -6.70 -10.62 4.01
C GLU A 57 -7.94 -9.72 3.86
N GLU A 58 -7.74 -8.40 3.81
CA GLU A 58 -8.82 -7.44 3.90
C GLU A 58 -9.25 -6.85 2.54
N VAL A 59 -8.28 -6.62 1.64
CA VAL A 59 -8.52 -5.88 0.40
C VAL A 59 -8.79 -6.84 -0.77
N VAL A 60 -7.87 -7.77 -1.04
CA VAL A 60 -7.96 -8.64 -2.23
C VAL A 60 -8.43 -10.07 -1.95
N LYS A 61 -8.41 -10.50 -0.68
CA LYS A 61 -8.83 -11.85 -0.24
C LYS A 61 -8.16 -12.99 -1.01
N ARG A 62 -6.91 -12.79 -1.41
CA ARG A 62 -6.09 -13.75 -2.16
C ARG A 62 -4.61 -13.43 -2.00
N ASN A 63 -3.77 -14.43 -2.25
CA ASN A 63 -2.33 -14.21 -2.31
C ASN A 63 -1.98 -13.41 -3.58
N VAL A 64 -1.14 -12.39 -3.42
CA VAL A 64 -0.67 -11.51 -4.51
C VAL A 64 0.85 -11.52 -4.48
N PRO A 65 1.54 -11.78 -5.60
CA PRO A 65 3.00 -11.78 -5.67
C PRO A 65 3.54 -10.35 -5.58
N PHE A 66 3.80 -9.90 -4.36
CA PHE A 66 4.35 -8.57 -4.07
C PHE A 66 5.85 -8.46 -4.35
N ASP A 67 6.54 -9.56 -4.70
CA ASP A 67 7.95 -9.53 -5.12
C ASP A 67 8.18 -8.56 -6.28
N SER A 68 7.22 -8.50 -7.21
CA SER A 68 7.27 -7.58 -8.36
C SER A 68 6.98 -6.12 -7.99
N LEU A 69 6.40 -5.88 -6.83
CA LEU A 69 6.17 -4.53 -6.29
C LEU A 69 7.36 -4.06 -5.47
N LEU A 70 7.94 -4.95 -4.66
CA LEU A 70 9.09 -4.69 -3.81
C LEU A 70 10.41 -4.67 -4.58
N MET A 71 10.48 -5.35 -5.72
CA MET A 71 11.66 -5.35 -6.59
C MET A 71 11.35 -4.74 -7.96
N LYS A 72 12.07 -3.68 -8.30
CA LYS A 72 12.01 -3.05 -9.62
C LYS A 72 13.38 -3.12 -10.29
N GLU A 73 13.45 -3.74 -11.46
CA GLU A 73 14.69 -3.90 -12.24
C GLU A 73 15.84 -4.57 -11.46
N GLY A 74 15.51 -5.52 -10.58
CA GLY A 74 16.50 -6.22 -9.75
C GLY A 74 17.02 -5.43 -8.55
N ARG A 75 16.43 -4.27 -8.23
CA ARG A 75 16.69 -3.50 -7.01
C ARG A 75 15.44 -3.45 -6.14
N TYR A 76 15.64 -3.45 -4.82
CA TYR A 76 14.55 -3.17 -3.89
C TYR A 76 14.04 -1.74 -4.12
N VAL A 77 12.72 -1.58 -4.07
CA VAL A 77 12.09 -0.26 -4.12
C VAL A 77 12.30 0.39 -2.75
N ASP A 78 13.05 1.49 -2.74
CA ASP A 78 13.39 2.21 -1.51
C ASP A 78 12.15 2.82 -0.83
N ASP A 79 11.15 3.22 -1.62
CA ASP A 79 9.92 3.80 -1.11
C ASP A 79 8.75 3.60 -2.07
N LEU A 80 7.62 3.11 -1.55
CA LEU A 80 6.41 2.80 -2.30
C LEU A 80 5.32 3.83 -2.01
N SER A 81 4.69 4.36 -3.06
CA SER A 81 3.49 5.17 -2.91
C SER A 81 2.22 4.32 -2.90
N VAL A 82 1.17 4.78 -2.21
CA VAL A 82 -0.13 4.08 -2.15
C VAL A 82 -0.71 3.89 -3.56
N GLY A 83 -0.50 4.86 -4.45
CA GLY A 83 -0.87 4.76 -5.86
C GLY A 83 -0.21 3.61 -6.59
N GLN A 84 1.09 3.39 -6.38
CA GLN A 84 1.81 2.29 -7.00
C GLN A 84 1.25 0.94 -6.58
N ILE A 85 0.87 0.80 -5.30
CA ILE A 85 0.22 -0.40 -4.78
C ILE A 85 -1.15 -0.57 -5.45
N ALA A 86 -1.97 0.48 -5.48
CA ALA A 86 -3.31 0.45 -6.09
C ALA A 86 -3.27 0.07 -7.57
N ASP A 87 -2.34 0.64 -8.33
CA ASP A 87 -2.14 0.35 -9.75
C ASP A 87 -1.68 -1.10 -9.96
N HIS A 88 -0.80 -1.60 -9.10
CA HIS A 88 -0.35 -2.99 -9.16
C HIS A 88 -1.49 -3.98 -8.88
N LEU A 89 -2.31 -3.72 -7.86
CA LEU A 89 -3.48 -4.55 -7.56
C LEU A 89 -4.49 -4.54 -8.70
N ALA A 90 -4.73 -3.38 -9.31
CA ALA A 90 -5.60 -3.23 -10.47
C ALA A 90 -5.10 -4.02 -11.68
N ALA A 91 -3.78 -3.99 -11.94
CA ALA A 91 -3.17 -4.72 -13.04
C ALA A 91 -3.28 -6.24 -12.90
N GLN A 92 -3.36 -6.76 -11.67
CA GLN A 92 -3.56 -8.19 -11.41
C GLN A 92 -5.04 -8.62 -11.33
N ALA A 93 -5.98 -7.67 -11.31
CA ALA A 93 -7.40 -7.95 -11.22
C ALA A 93 -8.07 -8.17 -12.59
N GLY A 94 -7.37 -7.86 -13.70
CA GLY A 94 -7.78 -8.14 -15.07
C GLY A 94 -7.16 -9.42 -15.61
#